data_AF-A0A6P0Y341-F1
#
_entry.id   AF-A0A6P0Y341-F1
#
_cell.length_a   1.000
_cell.length_b   1.000
_cell.length_c   1.000
_cell.angle_alpha   90.00
_cell.angle_beta   90.00
_cell.angle_gamma   90.00
#
_symmetry.space_group_name_H-M   'P 1'
#
loop_
_entity.id
_entity.type
_entity.pdbx_description
1 polymer ?
#
loop_
_entity_poly.entity_id
_entity_poly.type
_entity_poly.pdbx_seq_one_letter_code
_entity_poly.pdbx_strand_id
1 'polypeptide(L)' 'MIITHCYKIQPTFEQSVKIDYWLELLRRHWNYALGQRLDWLNRTRCQVDRCSLIS' A
#
# COMPACT_ATOMS: atom_id res chain seq x y z
N MET A 1 23.32 11.32 1.99
CA MET A 1 22.01 10.73 2.34
C MET A 1 21.97 10.53 3.84
N ILE A 2 21.21 11.36 4.56
CA ILE A 2 21.07 11.26 6.01
C ILE A 2 19.97 10.24 6.28
N ILE A 3 20.36 9.01 6.60
CA ILE A 3 19.44 8.00 7.14
C ILE A 3 19.18 8.37 8.60
N THR A 4 17.98 8.88 8.88
CA THR A 4 17.58 9.30 10.24
C THR A 4 17.45 8.14 11.21
N HIS A 5 17.37 6.90 10.71
CA HIS A 5 17.16 5.70 11.50
C HIS A 5 18.17 4.62 11.07
N CYS A 6 19.15 4.36 11.93
CA CYS A 6 20.07 3.23 11.77
C CYS A 6 19.52 2.06 12.60
N TYR A 7 18.99 1.05 11.92
CA TYR A 7 18.63 -0.21 12.58
C TYR A 7 19.84 -1.15 12.61
N LYS A 8 19.95 -1.92 13.70
CA LYS A 8 20.92 -3.01 13.75
C LYS A 8 20.49 -4.11 12.77
N ILE A 9 21.46 -4.84 12.21
CA ILE A 9 21.19 -6.02 11.37
C ILE A 9 20.34 -7.04 12.14
N GLN A 10 20.65 -7.23 13.44
CA GLN A 10 19.77 -7.91 14.38
C GLN A 10 19.08 -6.86 15.27
N PRO A 11 17.78 -6.58 15.06
CA PRO A 11 17.06 -5.61 15.85
C PRO A 11 16.98 -6.03 17.33
N THR A 12 16.99 -5.05 18.23
CA THR A 12 16.60 -5.31 19.62
C THR A 12 15.11 -5.62 19.69
N PHE A 13 14.66 -6.23 20.80
CA PHE A 13 13.24 -6.55 20.99
C PHE A 13 12.33 -5.32 20.76
N GLU A 14 12.67 -4.17 21.32
CA GLU A 14 11.91 -2.92 21.12
C GLU A 14 11.91 -2.43 19.66
N GLN A 15 13.01 -2.62 18.94
CA GLN A 15 13.09 -2.28 17.52
C GLN A 15 12.20 -3.19 16.69
N SER A 16 12.20 -4.50 16.96
CA SER A 16 11.34 -5.47 16.27
C SER A 16 9.86 -5.14 16.44
N VAL A 17 9.41 -4.87 17.67
CA VAL A 17 8.01 -4.50 17.95
C VAL A 17 7.59 -3.25 17.19
N LYS A 18 8.47 -2.23 17.11
CA LYS A 18 8.21 -1.01 16.33
C LYS A 18 8.12 -1.29 14.84
N ILE A 19 9.04 -2.11 14.30
CA ILE A 19 9.05 -2.51 12.89
C ILE A 19 7.77 -3.27 12.54
N ASP A 20 7.38 -4.26 13.35
CA ASP A 20 6.17 -5.06 13.12
C ASP A 20 4.91 -4.18 13.12
N TYR A 21 4.82 -3.24 14.07
CA TYR A 21 3.71 -2.29 14.11
C TYR A 21 3.63 -1.44 12.84
N TRP A 22 4.75 -0.91 12.36
CA TRP A 22 4.77 -0.12 11.13
C TRP A 22 4.48 -0.95 9.89
N LEU A 23 5.01 -2.17 9.81
CA LEU A 23 4.72 -3.09 8.71
C LEU A 23 3.22 -3.38 8.64
N GLU A 24 2.55 -3.60 9.77
CA GLU A 24 1.11 -3.81 9.81
C GLU A 24 0.32 -2.57 9.37
N LEU A 25 0.73 -1.36 9.79
CA LEU A 25 0.11 -0.13 9.31
C LEU A 25 0.27 0.05 7.80
N LEU A 26 1.48 -0.16 7.29
CA LEU A 26 1.78 -0.05 5.86
C LEU A 26 1.02 -1.09 5.05
N ARG A 27 0.93 -2.33 5.53
CA ARG A 27 0.15 -3.41 4.89
C ARG A 27 -1.32 -3.02 4.77
N ARG A 28 -1.92 -2.51 5.84
CA ARG A 28 -3.33 -2.06 5.84
C ARG A 28 -3.53 -0.88 4.90
N HIS A 29 -2.66 0.11 4.95
CA HIS A 29 -2.72 1.29 4.09
C HIS A 29 -2.62 0.91 2.61
N TRP A 30 -1.66 0.04 2.27
CA TRP A 30 -1.49 -0.47 0.92
C TRP A 30 -2.72 -1.23 0.43
N ASN A 31 -3.25 -2.16 1.23
CA ASN A 31 -4.44 -2.92 0.87
C ASN A 31 -5.66 -2.02 0.67
N TYR A 32 -5.81 -1.00 1.51
CA TYR A 32 -6.88 -0.02 1.34
C TYR A 32 -6.74 0.77 0.03
N ALA A 33 -5.55 1.34 -0.24
CA ALA A 33 -5.29 2.10 -1.46
C ALA A 33 -5.44 1.24 -2.72
N LEU A 34 -5.02 -0.02 -2.67
CA LEU A 34 -5.22 -1.00 -3.74
C LEU A 34 -6.71 -1.25 -3.97
N GLY A 35 -7.49 -1.45 -2.91
CA GLY A 35 -8.94 -1.60 -2.97
C GLY A 35 -9.60 -0.41 -3.66
N GLN A 36 -9.26 0.82 -3.27
CA GLN A 36 -9.78 2.03 -3.91
C GLN A 36 -9.46 2.09 -5.41
N ARG A 37 -8.25 1.67 -5.81
CA ARG A 37 -7.84 1.65 -7.23
C ARG A 37 -8.63 0.61 -8.02
N LEU A 38 -8.86 -0.56 -7.46
CA LEU A 38 -9.65 -1.62 -8.08
C LEU A 38 -11.13 -1.22 -8.18
N ASP A 39 -11.68 -0.61 -7.13
CA ASP A 39 -13.06 -0.09 -7.13
C ASP A 39 -13.25 0.98 -8.20
N TRP A 40 -12.30 1.91 -8.32
CA TRP A 40 -12.32 2.91 -9.39
C TRP A 40 -12.29 2.23 -10.76
N LEU A 41 -11.36 1.29 -10.98
CA LEU A 41 -11.26 0.57 -12.25
C LEU A 41 -12.57 -0.15 -12.58
N ASN A 42 -13.19 -0.82 -11.62
CA ASN A 42 -14.46 -1.53 -11.84
C ASN A 42 -15.61 -0.58 -12.20
N ARG A 43 -15.60 0.66 -11.69
CA ARG A 43 -16.61 1.68 -11.98
C ARG A 43 -16.39 2.39 -13.31
N THR A 44 -15.14 2.62 -13.70
CA THR A 44 -14.80 3.44 -14.88
C THR A 44 -14.48 2.61 -16.11
N ARG A 45 -14.16 1.33 -15.95
CA ARG A 45 -13.87 0.44 -17.08
C ARG A 45 -15.15 0.13 -17.85
N CYS A 46 -15.08 0.26 -19.17
CA CYS A 46 -16.04 -0.37 -20.07
C CYS A 46 -15.63 -1.80 -20.43
N GLN A 47 -16.60 -2.61 -20.87
CA GLN A 47 -16.30 -3.96 -21.34
C GLN A 47 -15.27 -3.91 -22.49
N VAL A 48 -14.41 -4.93 -22.61
CA VAL A 48 -13.25 -4.91 -23.53
C VAL A 48 -13.70 -4.77 -24.99
N ASP A 49 -14.93 -5.19 -25.30
CA ASP A 49 -15.58 -5.13 -26.59
C ASP A 49 -16.31 -3.81 -26.87
N ARG A 50 -16.38 -2.87 -25.91
CA ARG A 50 -17.12 -1.60 -26.03
C ARG A 50 -16.38 -0.43 -25.38
N CYS A 51 -16.17 0.66 -26.11
CA CYS A 51 -15.66 1.91 -25.54
C CYS A 51 -16.79 2.72 -24.87
N SER A 52 -16.46 3.49 -23.82
CA SER A 52 -17.35 4.52 -23.28
C SER A 52 -17.69 5.53 -24.37
N LEU A 53 -18.95 5.65 -24.75
CA LEU A 53 -19.40 6.65 -25.74
C LEU A 53 -19.59 8.04 -25.13
N ILE A 54 -19.41 8.19 -23.82
CA ILE A 54 -19.62 9.44 -23.10
C ILE A 54 -18.28 9.84 -22.49
N SER A 55 -17.77 10.97 -22.98
CA SER A 55 -16.58 11.67 -22.47
C SER A 55 -16.96 12.71 -21.42
#